data_AF-A0A8S1J699-F1
#
_entry.id   AF-A0A8S1J699-F1
#
_cell.length_a   1.000
_cell.length_b   1.000
_cell.length_c   1.000
_cell.angle_alpha   90.00
_cell.angle_beta   90.00
_cell.angle_gamma   90.00
#
_symmetry.space_group_name_H-M   'P 1'
#
loop_
_entity.id
_entity.type
_entity.pdbx_description
1 polymer ?
#
loop_
_entity_poly.entity_id
_entity_poly.type
_entity_poly.pdbx_seq_one_letter_code
_entity_poly.pdbx_strand_id
1 'polypeptide(L)'
;MTRPLGMAFHGALLALLALIPAKVTSGAIACREVPPDARPLVMLERPFEFGPRGGISFELTGLALRLLGAPNSSDSTFLTDAAALARMGVVAVPERREAFSCPFYASRPPGCPLASAGVSVLFRFDIPEIARQVSGQDPGVGFRTTVSAPDGEHALYFANCAAGTEASFRVTVSEFNGREGGGVRYLSAGDAGSPELFMVSRMRPGRCHS
;
A
#
# COMPACT_ATOMS: atom_id res chain seq x y z
N MET A 1 -30.61 31.00 -63.04
CA MET A 1 -30.66 29.77 -62.21
C MET A 1 -29.31 29.58 -61.55
N THR A 2 -29.17 30.00 -60.29
CA THR A 2 -27.94 29.80 -59.50
C THR A 2 -28.36 29.61 -58.04
N ARG A 3 -28.09 28.43 -57.48
CA ARG A 3 -28.28 28.14 -56.05
C ARG A 3 -26.94 28.25 -55.33
N PRO A 4 -26.84 28.88 -54.15
CA PRO A 4 -25.65 28.79 -53.32
C PRO A 4 -25.71 27.51 -52.50
N LEU A 5 -24.65 26.71 -52.58
CA LEU A 5 -24.34 25.61 -51.68
C LEU A 5 -23.28 26.15 -50.70
N GLY A 6 -23.63 26.34 -49.43
CA GLY A 6 -22.67 26.84 -48.46
C GLY A 6 -23.15 26.69 -47.03
N MET A 7 -22.29 26.11 -46.20
CA MET A 7 -22.35 26.05 -44.73
C MET A 7 -23.29 25.01 -44.11
N ALA A 8 -22.85 23.76 -44.09
CA ALA A 8 -23.34 22.78 -43.11
C ALA A 8 -22.27 21.71 -42.78
N PHE A 9 -21.01 22.11 -42.56
CA PHE A 9 -19.94 21.14 -42.23
C PHE A 9 -19.10 21.47 -41.00
N HIS A 10 -19.40 22.55 -40.26
CA HIS A 10 -18.61 22.93 -39.06
C HIS A 10 -19.31 22.61 -37.72
N GLY A 11 -20.60 22.23 -37.72
CA GLY A 11 -21.34 21.94 -36.48
C GLY A 11 -21.15 20.52 -35.94
N ALA A 12 -20.77 19.56 -36.79
CA ALA A 12 -20.75 18.14 -36.40
C ALA A 12 -19.46 17.69 -35.70
N LEU A 13 -18.35 18.43 -35.83
CA LEU A 13 -17.07 18.03 -35.25
C LEU A 13 -16.95 18.36 -33.74
N LEU A 14 -17.64 19.41 -33.27
CA LEU A 14 -17.65 19.79 -31.85
C LEU A 14 -18.53 18.90 -30.98
N ALA A 15 -19.51 18.21 -31.55
CA ALA A 15 -20.39 17.29 -30.82
C ALA A 15 -19.76 15.91 -30.55
N LEU A 16 -18.70 15.53 -31.29
CA LEU A 16 -18.07 14.22 -31.15
C LEU A 16 -17.02 14.16 -30.01
N LEU A 17 -16.53 15.30 -29.54
CA LEU A 17 -15.56 15.39 -28.43
C LEU A 17 -16.19 15.37 -27.03
N ALA A 18 -17.52 15.47 -26.92
CA ALA A 18 -18.22 15.51 -25.63
C ALA A 18 -18.66 14.12 -25.11
N LEU A 19 -18.38 13.04 -25.86
CA LEU A 19 -18.80 11.67 -25.54
C LEU A 19 -17.66 10.77 -25.05
N ILE A 20 -16.48 11.32 -24.74
CA ILE A 20 -15.46 10.55 -24.02
C ILE A 20 -15.90 10.52 -22.56
N PRO A 21 -16.38 9.38 -22.01
CA PRO A 21 -16.64 9.29 -20.59
C PRO A 21 -15.32 9.55 -19.86
N ALA A 22 -15.21 10.71 -19.22
CA ALA A 22 -14.13 10.98 -18.29
C ALA A 22 -14.22 9.91 -17.20
N LYS A 23 -13.40 8.87 -17.29
CA LYS A 23 -13.25 7.87 -16.24
C LYS A 23 -12.77 8.63 -15.02
N VAL A 24 -13.66 8.88 -14.06
CA VAL A 24 -13.27 9.42 -12.76
C VAL A 24 -12.37 8.38 -12.10
N THR A 25 -11.06 8.52 -12.28
CA THR A 25 -10.07 7.67 -11.62
C THR A 25 -10.05 8.04 -10.15
N SER A 26 -10.79 7.28 -9.37
CA SER A 26 -10.71 7.33 -7.91
C SER A 26 -9.34 6.79 -7.52
N GLY A 27 -8.48 7.64 -6.96
CA GLY A 27 -7.25 7.20 -6.31
C GLY A 27 -7.55 6.05 -5.36
N ALA A 28 -6.83 4.93 -5.49
CA ALA A 28 -7.08 3.77 -4.66
C ALA A 28 -6.47 3.99 -3.28
N ILE A 29 -7.32 4.24 -2.29
CA ILE A 29 -6.97 4.11 -0.89
C ILE A 29 -7.42 2.72 -0.47
N ALA A 30 -6.48 1.83 -0.20
CA ALA A 30 -6.77 0.49 0.27
C ALA A 30 -6.77 0.48 1.79
N CYS A 31 -7.84 -0.04 2.38
CA CYS A 31 -7.94 -0.28 3.81
C CYS A 31 -7.95 -1.78 4.05
N ARG A 32 -7.05 -2.27 4.90
CA ARG A 32 -6.96 -3.68 5.23
C ARG A 32 -6.82 -3.89 6.72
N GLU A 33 -7.53 -4.89 7.20
CA GLU A 33 -7.36 -5.41 8.56
C GLU A 33 -6.49 -6.65 8.52
N VAL A 34 -5.45 -6.65 9.34
CA VAL A 34 -4.64 -7.83 9.67
C VAL A 34 -5.17 -8.31 11.03
N PRO A 35 -6.00 -9.38 11.06
CA PRO A 35 -6.38 -10.00 12.31
C PRO A 35 -5.13 -10.59 13.00
N PRO A 36 -5.21 -11.04 14.28
CA PRO A 36 -4.11 -11.73 14.93
C PRO A 36 -3.54 -12.84 14.03
N ASP A 37 -2.34 -12.62 13.52
CA ASP A 37 -1.72 -13.47 12.52
C ASP A 37 -0.24 -13.70 12.82
N ALA A 38 0.14 -14.96 12.91
CA ALA A 38 1.49 -15.43 13.20
C ALA A 38 2.26 -15.85 11.94
N ARG A 39 1.64 -15.75 10.75
CA ARG A 39 2.31 -16.09 9.49
C ARG A 39 3.49 -15.15 9.26
N PRO A 40 4.59 -15.65 8.67
CA PRO A 40 5.78 -14.85 8.44
C PRO A 40 5.59 -13.76 7.38
N LEU A 41 4.55 -13.88 6.56
CA LEU A 41 4.21 -12.91 5.53
C LEU A 41 2.70 -12.82 5.35
N VAL A 42 2.19 -11.59 5.34
CA VAL A 42 0.78 -11.27 5.10
C VAL A 42 0.74 -10.21 4.01
N MET A 43 0.09 -10.50 2.88
CA MET A 43 -0.11 -9.50 1.83
C MET A 43 -0.87 -8.31 2.42
N LEU A 44 -0.53 -7.09 2.04
CA LEU A 44 -1.24 -5.88 2.41
C LEU A 44 -1.99 -5.33 1.21
N GLU A 45 -1.29 -5.15 0.09
CA GLU A 45 -1.86 -4.66 -1.17
C GLU A 45 -1.37 -5.49 -2.36
N ARG A 46 -2.21 -5.57 -3.41
CA ARG A 46 -1.88 -6.22 -4.68
C ARG A 46 -0.80 -5.42 -5.42
N PRO A 47 -0.22 -5.99 -6.49
CA PRO A 47 0.77 -5.27 -7.28
C PRO A 47 0.26 -3.91 -7.80
N PHE A 48 1.13 -2.92 -7.71
CA PHE A 48 0.95 -1.58 -8.27
C PHE A 48 2.22 -1.13 -9.02
N GLU A 49 2.04 -0.47 -10.17
CA GLU A 49 3.13 0.02 -11.00
C GLU A 49 3.55 1.45 -10.60
N PHE A 50 4.72 1.56 -9.98
CA PHE A 50 5.35 2.81 -9.58
C PHE A 50 6.32 3.31 -10.66
N GLY A 51 6.26 4.61 -10.93
CA GLY A 51 7.29 5.30 -11.71
C GLY A 51 8.39 5.89 -10.82
N PRO A 52 9.37 6.61 -11.41
CA PRO A 52 10.53 7.19 -10.70
C PRO A 52 10.22 8.17 -9.57
N ARG A 53 8.95 8.57 -9.42
CA ARG A 53 8.44 9.46 -8.37
C ARG A 53 7.27 8.83 -7.63
N GLY A 54 7.24 7.51 -7.62
CA GLY A 54 6.28 6.71 -6.89
C GLY A 54 6.44 6.93 -5.40
N GLY A 55 5.32 6.97 -4.70
CA GLY A 55 5.28 7.06 -3.25
C GLY A 55 4.16 6.22 -2.70
N ILE A 56 4.35 5.78 -1.46
CA ILE A 56 3.39 4.99 -0.71
C ILE A 56 3.20 5.66 0.64
N SER A 57 1.98 6.07 0.95
CA SER A 57 1.60 6.51 2.28
C SER A 57 0.95 5.36 3.05
N PHE A 58 1.42 5.16 4.27
CA PHE A 58 0.91 4.18 5.21
C PHE A 58 0.30 4.87 6.41
N GLU A 59 -0.83 4.35 6.88
CA GLU A 59 -1.39 4.66 8.19
C GLU A 59 -1.71 3.36 8.92
N LEU A 60 -1.04 3.11 10.05
CA LEU A 60 -1.26 1.97 10.91
C LEU A 60 -2.07 2.41 12.14
N THR A 61 -3.11 1.65 12.47
CA THR A 61 -3.96 1.87 13.65
C THR A 61 -4.27 0.54 14.33
N GLY A 62 -4.61 0.59 15.62
CA GLY A 62 -4.94 -0.62 16.39
C GLY A 62 -3.80 -1.64 16.46
N LEU A 63 -2.55 -1.16 16.44
CA LEU A 63 -1.38 -2.03 16.42
C LEU A 63 -1.22 -2.78 17.75
N ALA A 64 -1.27 -4.11 17.68
CA ALA A 64 -0.95 -5.00 18.79
C ALA A 64 0.00 -6.10 18.29
N LEU A 65 1.15 -6.20 18.95
CA LEU A 65 2.15 -7.24 18.71
C LEU A 65 2.30 -8.05 19.98
N ARG A 66 2.18 -9.37 19.88
CA ARG A 66 2.11 -10.27 21.05
C ARG A 66 3.08 -11.43 20.91
N LEU A 67 3.61 -11.88 22.05
CA LEU A 67 4.35 -13.12 22.15
C LEU A 67 3.39 -14.31 22.32
N LEU A 68 3.54 -15.33 21.47
CA LEU A 68 2.84 -16.60 21.54
C LEU A 68 3.59 -17.54 22.48
N GLY A 69 2.93 -18.02 23.52
CA GLY A 69 3.45 -19.07 24.39
C GLY A 69 4.47 -18.60 25.43
N ALA A 70 4.28 -17.42 26.02
CA ALA A 70 4.97 -17.09 27.27
C ALA A 70 4.70 -18.24 28.28
N PRO A 71 5.74 -18.98 28.73
CA PRO A 71 5.57 -20.34 29.22
C PRO A 71 4.76 -20.49 30.51
N ASN A 72 4.27 -19.42 31.14
CA ASN A 72 3.46 -19.48 32.37
C ASN A 72 2.51 -18.28 32.55
N SER A 73 2.12 -17.56 31.49
CA SER A 73 1.20 -16.43 31.64
C SER A 73 0.00 -16.54 30.71
N SER A 74 -1.19 -16.57 31.31
CA SER A 74 -2.47 -16.28 30.65
C SER A 74 -2.55 -14.84 30.12
N ASP A 75 -1.55 -14.02 30.42
CA ASP A 75 -1.39 -12.67 29.88
C ASP A 75 -0.65 -12.69 28.54
N SER A 76 -1.33 -12.22 27.49
CA SER A 76 -0.68 -11.82 26.26
C SER A 76 0.30 -10.68 26.58
N THR A 77 1.59 -10.96 26.61
CA THR A 77 2.59 -9.91 26.82
C THR A 77 2.79 -9.16 25.51
N PHE A 78 2.61 -7.84 25.55
CA PHE A 78 2.93 -6.97 24.42
C PHE A 78 4.43 -7.05 24.10
N LEU A 79 4.76 -7.13 22.81
CA LEU A 79 6.13 -7.23 22.36
C LEU A 79 6.83 -5.86 22.43
N THR A 80 7.69 -5.66 23.42
CA THR A 80 8.48 -4.43 23.60
C THR A 80 9.96 -4.59 23.26
N ASP A 81 10.41 -5.80 22.91
CA ASP A 81 11.79 -6.08 22.53
C ASP A 81 12.14 -5.45 21.18
N ALA A 82 13.06 -4.49 21.19
CA ALA A 82 13.51 -3.78 19.99
C ALA A 82 14.13 -4.73 18.94
N ALA A 83 14.81 -5.80 19.37
CA ALA A 83 15.40 -6.76 18.44
C ALA A 83 14.33 -7.55 17.69
N ALA A 84 13.25 -7.95 18.37
CA ALA A 84 12.09 -8.56 17.75
C ALA A 84 11.32 -7.59 16.84
N LEU A 85 11.15 -6.33 17.26
CA LEU A 85 10.50 -5.29 16.43
C LEU A 85 11.27 -5.00 15.14
N ALA A 86 12.61 -4.99 15.17
CA ALA A 86 13.45 -4.83 13.98
C ALA A 86 13.33 -5.98 12.98
N ARG A 87 12.77 -7.12 13.42
CA ARG A 87 12.47 -8.29 12.58
C ARG A 87 11.03 -8.28 12.05
N MET A 88 10.30 -7.19 12.23
CA MET A 88 8.99 -6.97 11.65
C MET A 88 9.00 -5.71 10.79
N GLY A 89 8.20 -5.68 9.73
CA GLY A 89 8.16 -4.54 8.84
C GLY A 89 7.26 -4.70 7.63
N VAL A 90 7.25 -3.67 6.78
CA VAL A 90 6.57 -3.70 5.48
C VAL A 90 7.60 -3.76 4.37
N VAL A 91 7.36 -4.63 3.40
CA VAL A 91 8.22 -4.83 2.23
C VAL A 91 7.42 -4.70 0.93
N ALA A 92 8.07 -4.22 -0.11
CA ALA A 92 7.60 -4.25 -1.49
C ALA A 92 8.32 -5.37 -2.26
N VAL A 93 7.56 -6.21 -2.95
CA VAL A 93 8.04 -7.39 -3.68
C VAL A 93 7.66 -7.27 -5.15
N PRO A 94 8.60 -7.33 -6.10
CA PRO A 94 8.32 -7.14 -7.53
C PRO A 94 7.47 -8.26 -8.13
N GLU A 95 6.49 -7.93 -8.98
CA GLU A 95 5.55 -8.88 -9.60
C GLU A 95 6.18 -9.74 -10.70
N ARG A 96 7.06 -9.17 -11.55
CA ARG A 96 7.74 -9.90 -12.64
C ARG A 96 8.55 -11.12 -12.20
N ARG A 97 8.67 -11.34 -10.90
CA ARG A 97 8.99 -12.65 -10.33
C ARG A 97 7.72 -13.51 -10.32
N GLU A 98 7.22 -13.90 -11.49
CA GLU A 98 6.21 -14.96 -11.67
C GLU A 98 6.65 -16.32 -11.06
N ALA A 99 7.90 -16.41 -10.59
CA ALA A 99 8.44 -17.47 -9.75
C ALA A 99 8.26 -17.26 -8.23
N PHE A 100 7.44 -16.32 -7.77
CA PHE A 100 6.83 -16.36 -6.43
C PHE A 100 5.57 -17.25 -6.42
N SER A 101 5.56 -18.28 -7.28
CA SER A 101 4.98 -19.56 -6.87
C SER A 101 5.48 -19.88 -5.45
N CYS A 102 4.62 -20.38 -4.57
CA CYS A 102 5.00 -20.84 -3.23
C CYS A 102 5.96 -22.04 -3.30
N PRO A 103 7.30 -21.86 -3.28
CA PRO A 103 8.10 -22.68 -2.37
C PRO A 103 9.16 -21.93 -1.56
N PHE A 104 9.51 -20.67 -1.86
CA PHE A 104 10.48 -19.91 -1.03
C PHE A 104 9.96 -19.66 0.41
N TYR A 105 8.64 -19.73 0.61
CA TYR A 105 7.94 -19.66 1.90
C TYR A 105 7.48 -21.03 2.45
N ALA A 106 7.66 -22.13 1.71
CA ALA A 106 7.20 -23.47 2.11
C ALA A 106 8.34 -24.37 2.64
N SER A 107 9.61 -24.05 2.37
CA SER A 107 10.75 -24.85 2.81
C SER A 107 11.46 -24.22 4.01
N ARG A 108 11.47 -24.93 5.14
CA ARG A 108 12.21 -24.56 6.36
C ARG A 108 13.72 -24.63 6.17
N PRO A 109 14.49 -23.74 6.83
CA PRO A 109 13.99 -22.51 7.46
C PRO A 109 13.93 -21.42 6.38
N PRO A 110 12.75 -20.85 6.05
CA PRO A 110 12.76 -19.75 5.09
C PRO A 110 13.42 -18.56 5.78
N GLY A 111 14.43 -17.98 5.15
CA GLY A 111 15.07 -16.77 5.65
C GLY A 111 14.06 -15.63 5.82
N CYS A 112 14.37 -14.68 6.72
CA CYS A 112 13.50 -13.51 6.92
C CYS A 112 13.39 -12.68 5.64
N PRO A 113 12.18 -12.37 5.13
CA PRO A 113 12.01 -11.53 3.95
C PRO A 113 12.74 -10.19 4.05
N LEU A 114 12.77 -9.56 5.24
CA LEU A 114 13.48 -8.30 5.48
C LEU A 114 15.00 -8.35 5.24
N ALA A 115 15.59 -9.54 5.08
CA ALA A 115 17.00 -9.75 4.77
C ALA A 115 17.24 -10.25 3.34
N SER A 116 16.19 -10.40 2.52
CA SER A 116 16.29 -10.97 1.18
C SER A 116 16.71 -9.92 0.15
N ALA A 117 17.72 -10.22 -0.67
CA ALA A 117 18.29 -9.31 -1.69
C ALA A 117 17.37 -8.97 -2.88
N GLY A 118 16.08 -9.26 -2.78
CA GLY A 118 15.10 -9.07 -3.85
C GLY A 118 13.79 -8.45 -3.38
N VAL A 119 13.76 -7.93 -2.15
CA VAL A 119 12.64 -7.17 -1.62
C VAL A 119 13.13 -5.78 -1.22
N SER A 120 12.27 -4.80 -1.38
CA SER A 120 12.53 -3.45 -0.92
C SER A 120 11.91 -3.29 0.47
N VAL A 121 12.72 -3.12 1.50
CA VAL A 121 12.22 -2.84 2.86
C VAL A 121 11.75 -1.39 2.90
N LEU A 122 10.45 -1.19 3.15
CA LEU A 122 9.84 0.14 3.19
C LEU A 122 10.03 0.78 4.55
N PHE A 123 9.72 0.03 5.61
CA PHE A 123 10.02 0.41 6.99
C PHE A 123 9.96 -0.82 7.90
N ARG A 124 10.56 -0.69 9.09
CA ARG A 124 10.56 -1.69 10.17
C ARG A 124 9.79 -1.17 11.38
N PHE A 125 9.46 -2.06 12.30
CA PHE A 125 8.62 -1.73 13.46
C PHE A 125 9.43 -1.30 14.69
N ASP A 126 10.76 -1.29 14.60
CA ASP A 126 11.68 -0.69 15.57
C ASP A 126 11.75 0.85 15.50
N ILE A 127 10.96 1.46 14.61
CA ILE A 127 10.76 2.91 14.57
C ILE A 127 10.16 3.38 15.91
N PRO A 128 10.72 4.42 16.56
CA PRO A 128 10.30 4.85 17.91
C PRO A 128 8.81 5.16 18.06
N GLU A 129 8.17 5.70 17.03
CA GLU A 129 6.73 5.98 16.99
C GLU A 129 5.91 4.69 17.09
N ILE A 130 6.31 3.65 16.35
CA ILE A 130 5.66 2.34 16.37
C ILE A 130 5.92 1.66 17.72
N ALA A 131 7.17 1.67 18.19
CA ALA A 131 7.55 1.04 19.46
C ALA A 131 6.76 1.61 20.66
N ARG A 132 6.51 2.93 20.68
CA ARG A 132 5.69 3.60 21.70
C ARG A 132 4.21 3.22 21.65
N GLN A 133 3.68 2.96 20.47
CA GLN A 133 2.29 2.48 20.32
C GLN A 133 2.15 1.06 20.86
N VAL A 134 3.09 0.17 20.50
CA VAL A 134 3.06 -1.23 20.93
C VAL A 134 3.28 -1.37 22.44
N SER A 135 4.11 -0.52 23.04
CA SER A 135 4.35 -0.49 24.49
C SER A 135 3.16 0.10 25.29
N GLY A 136 2.12 0.58 24.62
CA GLY A 136 0.95 1.20 25.26
C GLY A 136 1.22 2.59 25.83
N GLN A 137 2.31 3.25 25.42
CA GLN A 137 2.62 4.63 25.85
C GLN A 137 1.77 5.67 25.11
N ASP A 138 1.45 5.41 23.83
CA ASP A 138 0.59 6.27 23.01
C ASP A 138 -0.61 5.48 22.43
N PRO A 139 -1.48 4.89 23.28
CA PRO A 139 -2.59 4.07 22.81
C PRO A 139 -3.60 4.93 22.05
N GLY A 140 -3.89 4.57 20.80
CA GLY A 140 -4.88 5.25 19.96
C GLY A 140 -4.33 6.32 19.02
N VAL A 141 -3.05 6.68 19.11
CA VAL A 141 -2.38 7.45 18.05
C VAL A 141 -2.01 6.47 16.94
N GLY A 142 -2.42 6.74 15.69
CA GLY A 142 -1.98 5.96 14.53
C GLY A 142 -0.58 6.33 14.09
N PHE A 143 0.18 5.39 13.53
CA PHE A 143 1.46 5.68 12.88
C PHE A 143 1.22 6.04 11.43
N ARG A 144 1.76 7.17 10.96
CA ARG A 144 1.68 7.56 9.55
C ARG A 144 3.07 7.84 8.99
N THR A 145 3.35 7.30 7.81
CA THR A 145 4.59 7.57 7.08
C THR A 145 4.35 7.61 5.58
N THR A 146 5.24 8.28 4.84
CA THR A 146 5.28 8.25 3.38
C THR A 146 6.68 7.86 2.97
N VAL A 147 6.79 6.82 2.13
CA VAL A 147 8.06 6.31 1.62
C VAL A 147 8.11 6.39 0.10
N SER A 148 9.31 6.52 -0.45
CA SER A 148 9.51 6.37 -1.89
C SER A 148 9.25 4.92 -2.29
N ALA A 149 8.47 4.72 -3.34
CA ALA A 149 8.24 3.40 -3.89
C ALA A 149 9.44 2.97 -4.76
N PRO A 150 9.78 1.66 -4.80
CA PRO A 150 10.68 1.14 -5.82
C PRO A 150 10.05 1.22 -7.22
N ASP A 151 10.86 1.48 -8.24
CA ASP A 151 10.41 1.55 -9.63
C ASP A 151 9.90 0.20 -10.15
N GLY A 152 8.78 0.23 -10.86
CA GLY A 152 8.15 -0.94 -11.46
C GLY A 152 6.95 -1.45 -10.66
N GLU A 153 6.55 -2.68 -10.94
CA GLU A 153 5.33 -3.28 -10.41
C GLU A 153 5.62 -4.11 -9.15
N HIS A 154 5.01 -3.73 -8.02
CA HIS A 154 5.29 -4.30 -6.71
C HIS A 154 4.04 -4.56 -5.89
N ALA A 155 3.95 -5.73 -5.25
CA ALA A 155 2.98 -6.02 -4.20
C ALA A 155 3.55 -5.69 -2.82
N LEU A 156 2.68 -5.32 -1.88
CA LEU A 156 3.06 -4.94 -0.53
C LEU A 156 2.74 -6.06 0.46
N TYR A 157 3.65 -6.31 1.39
CA TYR A 157 3.49 -7.34 2.42
C TYR A 157 3.96 -6.83 3.78
N PHE A 158 3.26 -7.26 4.82
CA PHE A 158 3.77 -7.27 6.19
C PHE A 158 4.62 -8.54 6.38
N ALA A 159 5.83 -8.38 6.89
CA ALA A 159 6.74 -9.46 7.22
C ALA A 159 6.89 -9.58 8.74
N ASN A 160 6.64 -10.76 9.27
CA ASN A 160 6.82 -11.12 10.68
C ASN A 160 7.94 -12.17 10.79
N CYS A 161 9.18 -11.73 11.03
CA CYS A 161 10.32 -12.63 11.20
C CYS A 161 10.73 -12.84 12.66
N ALA A 162 9.98 -12.29 13.61
CA ALA A 162 10.19 -12.59 15.02
C ALA A 162 9.54 -13.95 15.31
N ALA A 163 10.27 -14.79 16.04
CA ALA A 163 9.80 -16.13 16.35
C ALA A 163 8.77 -16.08 17.49
N GLY A 164 7.70 -16.87 17.39
CA GLY A 164 6.69 -16.94 18.44
C GLY A 164 5.98 -15.61 18.66
N THR A 165 5.70 -14.86 17.59
CA THR A 165 4.97 -13.59 17.66
C THR A 165 3.77 -13.59 16.72
N GLU A 166 2.70 -12.94 17.15
CA GLU A 166 1.57 -12.58 16.29
C GLU A 166 1.43 -11.06 16.22
N ALA A 167 0.89 -10.58 15.10
CA ALA A 167 0.58 -9.17 14.89
C ALA A 167 -0.88 -9.01 14.50
N SER A 168 -1.50 -7.95 14.99
CA SER A 168 -2.81 -7.48 14.52
C SER A 168 -2.79 -5.96 14.39
N PHE A 169 -3.34 -5.44 13.30
CA PHE A 169 -3.46 -4.00 13.06
C PHE A 169 -4.39 -3.74 11.88
N ARG A 170 -4.82 -2.49 11.75
CA ARG A 170 -5.43 -1.97 10.54
C ARG A 170 -4.42 -1.09 9.81
N VAL A 171 -4.30 -1.29 8.50
CA VAL A 171 -3.45 -0.49 7.63
C VAL A 171 -4.28 0.18 6.54
N THR A 172 -4.03 1.47 6.34
CA THR A 172 -4.47 2.20 5.16
C THR A 172 -3.25 2.46 4.30
N VAL A 173 -3.31 2.05 3.03
CA VAL A 173 -2.26 2.26 2.02
C VAL A 173 -2.79 3.21 0.97
N SER A 174 -1.99 4.21 0.59
CA SER A 174 -2.28 5.10 -0.53
C SER A 174 -1.07 5.15 -1.46
N GLU A 175 -1.23 4.62 -2.66
CA GLU A 175 -0.18 4.52 -3.68
C GLU A 175 -0.36 5.65 -4.69
N PHE A 176 0.75 6.29 -5.07
CA PHE A 176 0.71 7.44 -5.97
C PHE A 176 1.99 7.61 -6.77
N ASN A 177 1.89 8.30 -7.90
CA ASN A 177 3.03 8.78 -8.69
C ASN A 177 3.05 10.32 -8.67
N GLY A 178 4.18 10.91 -8.29
CA GLY A 178 4.38 12.37 -8.30
C GLY A 178 4.53 12.93 -9.72
N ARG A 179 4.08 14.18 -9.93
CA ARG A 179 4.26 14.95 -11.18
C ARG A 179 5.46 15.90 -11.08
N GLU A 180 5.98 16.33 -12.23
CA GLU A 180 6.80 17.55 -12.28
C GLU A 180 5.98 18.75 -11.83
N GLY A 181 6.52 19.51 -10.87
CA GLY A 181 5.82 20.66 -10.25
C GLY A 181 5.05 20.36 -8.96
N GLY A 182 5.15 19.15 -8.38
CA GLY A 182 4.71 18.87 -7.00
C GLY A 182 3.26 18.38 -6.83
N GLY A 183 2.53 18.11 -7.91
CA GLY A 183 1.22 17.46 -7.84
C GLY A 183 1.33 15.94 -7.62
N VAL A 184 0.37 15.35 -6.90
CA VAL A 184 0.28 13.89 -6.69
C VAL A 184 -0.78 13.30 -7.62
N ARG A 185 -0.44 12.23 -8.36
CA ARG A 185 -1.41 11.42 -9.12
C ARG A 185 -1.63 10.11 -8.35
N TYR A 186 -2.74 10.03 -7.64
CA TYR A 186 -3.23 8.75 -7.15
C TYR A 186 -3.77 7.98 -8.35
N LEU A 187 -3.17 6.83 -8.67
CA LEU A 187 -3.68 5.96 -9.73
C LEU A 187 -4.57 4.88 -9.10
N SER A 188 -5.56 4.42 -9.85
CA SER A 188 -6.30 3.22 -9.47
C SER A 188 -5.46 1.99 -9.82
N ALA A 189 -5.62 0.88 -9.08
CA ALA A 189 -5.01 -0.40 -9.43
C ALA A 189 -5.39 -0.78 -10.87
N GLY A 190 -4.38 -0.91 -11.75
CA GLY A 190 -4.53 -1.28 -13.17
C GLY A 190 -4.44 -0.13 -14.19
N ASP A 191 -4.28 1.13 -13.79
CA ASP A 191 -4.06 2.24 -14.73
C ASP A 191 -2.56 2.45 -15.00
N ALA A 192 -1.97 1.55 -15.79
CA ALA A 192 -0.68 1.79 -16.42
C ALA A 192 -0.82 2.92 -17.46
N GLY A 193 -0.14 4.04 -17.21
CA GLY A 193 0.32 4.98 -18.24
C GLY A 193 -0.63 5.38 -19.38
N SER A 194 -1.78 6.00 -19.12
CA SER A 194 -2.50 6.76 -20.15
C SER A 194 -2.46 8.28 -19.87
N PRO A 195 -2.18 9.12 -20.88
CA PRO A 195 -2.12 10.57 -20.75
C PRO A 195 -3.49 11.19 -21.04
N GLU A 196 -4.40 11.27 -20.08
CA GLU A 196 -5.60 12.09 -20.26
C GLU A 196 -6.02 12.87 -19.01
N LEU A 197 -6.58 14.04 -19.31
CA LEU A 197 -6.96 15.19 -18.48
C LEU A 197 -7.87 14.82 -17.31
N PHE A 198 -7.63 15.37 -16.10
CA PHE A 198 -8.64 15.33 -15.04
C PHE A 198 -8.76 16.60 -14.21
N MET A 199 -10.04 16.96 -14.01
CA MET A 199 -10.59 17.96 -13.11
C MET A 199 -10.57 17.42 -11.66
N VAL A 200 -10.14 18.25 -10.71
CA VAL A 200 -10.11 17.91 -9.28
C VAL A 200 -11.53 17.99 -8.72
N SER A 201 -12.17 16.85 -8.45
CA SER A 201 -13.39 16.81 -7.64
C SER A 201 -13.03 16.39 -6.22
N ARG A 202 -13.48 17.18 -5.22
CA ARG A 202 -13.18 16.94 -3.79
C ARG A 202 -13.62 15.53 -3.39
N MET A 203 -12.68 14.63 -3.14
CA MET A 203 -12.97 13.31 -2.57
C MET A 203 -13.43 13.45 -1.12
N ARG A 204 -14.52 12.75 -0.77
CA ARG A 204 -14.88 12.45 0.61
C ARG A 204 -14.08 11.22 1.05
N PRO A 205 -13.56 11.18 2.29
CA PRO A 205 -12.89 9.99 2.81
C PRO A 205 -13.85 8.80 2.82
N GLY A 206 -13.43 7.68 2.25
CA GLY A 206 -14.09 6.40 2.43
C GLY A 206 -14.09 6.05 3.91
N ARG A 207 -15.27 5.87 4.51
CA ARG A 207 -15.36 5.46 5.91
C ARG A 207 -14.95 4.00 6.00
N CYS A 208 -14.00 3.71 6.89
CA CYS A 208 -13.83 2.37 7.41
C CYS A 208 -15.10 2.03 8.20
N HIS A 209 -15.92 1.12 7.70
CA HIS A 209 -17.01 0.59 8.51
C HIS A 209 -16.41 -0.31 9.60
N SER A 210 -16.82 -0.01 10.83
CA SER A 210 -16.54 -0.75 12.06
C SER A 210 -17.26 -2.08 12.06
#